data_AF-A0A7S0N4Q0-F1
#
_entry.id   AF-A0A7S0N4Q0-F1
#
_cell.length_a   1.000
_cell.length_b   1.000
_cell.length_c   1.000
_cell.angle_alpha   90.00
_cell.angle_beta   90.00
_cell.angle_gamma   90.00
#
_symmetry.space_group_name_H-M   'P 1'
#
loop_
_entity.id
_entity.type
_entity.pdbx_description
1 polymer ?
#
loop_
_entity_poly.entity_id
_entity_poly.type
_entity_poly.pdbx_seq_one_letter_code
_entity_poly.pdbx_strand_id
1 'polypeptide(L)'
;MTCLARSIVQLMQYGWPASFFSMYDEAWAMTQQISAIMKHTSGGNVCNMDLLAWYVDPSRGQVGFSPHRDRQPDDSPASFREDGSPMYATCWIPFTDASPDNSCLYVLPRPFDPGYYVGDDDNSEVDPLPLALDCKQAYQNIRAIPAEAGSAVMFT
;
A
#
# COMPACT_ATOMS: atom_id res chain seq x y z
N MET A 1 -8.37 16.37 11.38
CA MET A 1 -7.39 15.31 11.73
C MET A 1 -7.93 14.48 12.88
N THR A 2 -7.97 13.16 12.71
CA THR A 2 -8.35 12.20 13.76
C THR A 2 -7.37 12.22 14.94
N CYS A 3 -7.67 11.54 16.05
CA CYS A 3 -6.72 11.36 17.15
C CYS A 3 -5.43 10.67 16.67
N LEU A 4 -5.53 9.57 15.94
CA LEU A 4 -4.39 8.82 15.40
C LEU A 4 -3.48 9.65 14.50
N ALA A 5 -4.05 10.45 13.58
CA ALA A 5 -3.27 11.34 12.72
C ALA A 5 -2.44 12.35 13.52
N ARG A 6 -3.02 12.91 14.58
CA ARG A 6 -2.31 13.85 15.47
C ARG A 6 -1.23 13.14 16.28
N SER A 7 -1.49 11.93 16.77
CA SER A 7 -0.49 11.14 17.51
C SER A 7 0.74 10.83 16.64
N ILE A 8 0.57 10.53 15.36
CA ILE A 8 1.69 10.34 14.42
C ILE A 8 2.53 11.63 14.31
N VAL A 9 1.89 12.77 14.09
CA VAL A 9 2.60 14.06 14.00
C VAL A 9 3.35 14.36 15.29
N GLN A 10 2.73 14.11 16.45
CA GLN A 10 3.35 14.31 17.75
C GLN A 10 4.56 13.38 17.95
N LEU A 11 4.44 12.09 17.65
CA LEU A 11 5.56 11.13 17.69
C LEU A 11 6.74 11.63 16.86
N MET A 12 6.48 12.05 15.62
CA MET A 12 7.49 12.59 14.71
C MET A 12 8.15 13.87 15.25
N GLN A 13 7.39 14.76 15.88
CA GLN A 13 7.92 15.98 16.53
C GLN A 13 8.86 15.66 17.70
N TYR A 14 8.63 14.55 18.41
CA TYR A 14 9.51 14.05 19.47
C TYR A 14 10.64 13.13 18.95
N GLY A 15 10.78 12.96 17.63
CA GLY A 15 11.84 12.18 17.01
C GLY A 15 11.58 10.67 16.92
N TRP A 16 10.35 10.23 17.19
CA TRP A 16 9.95 8.83 17.04
C TRP A 16 9.41 8.54 15.64
N PRO A 17 9.59 7.31 15.10
CA PRO A 17 9.03 6.93 13.81
C PRO A 17 7.50 7.00 13.81
N ALA A 18 6.88 7.35 12.67
CA ALA A 18 5.42 7.38 12.53
C ALA A 18 4.75 6.04 12.88
N SER A 19 5.42 4.91 12.58
CA SER A 19 4.94 3.56 12.89
C SER A 19 4.82 3.26 14.39
N PHE A 20 5.39 4.09 15.27
CA PHE A 20 5.19 3.99 16.72
C PHE A 20 3.75 4.33 17.14
N PHE A 21 2.89 4.79 16.23
CA PHE A 21 1.46 4.91 16.52
C PHE A 21 0.82 3.58 16.93
N SER A 22 1.42 2.44 16.56
CA SER A 22 1.02 1.10 17.00
C SER A 22 1.15 0.88 18.52
N MET A 23 1.78 1.79 19.27
CA MET A 23 1.77 1.74 20.74
C MET A 23 0.46 2.20 21.36
N TYR A 24 -0.44 2.83 20.59
CA TYR A 24 -1.75 3.29 21.05
C TYR A 24 -2.83 2.22 20.79
N ASP A 25 -3.73 2.01 21.74
CA ASP A 25 -4.84 1.06 21.63
C ASP A 25 -5.74 1.36 20.43
N GLU A 26 -5.90 2.63 20.05
CA GLU A 26 -6.69 3.04 18.90
C GLU A 26 -6.17 2.46 17.57
N ALA A 27 -4.85 2.24 17.45
CA ALA A 27 -4.28 1.61 16.26
C ALA A 27 -4.76 0.15 16.16
N TRP A 28 -4.75 -0.58 17.27
CA TRP A 28 -5.21 -1.96 17.33
C TRP A 28 -6.73 -2.09 17.17
N ALA A 29 -7.50 -1.16 17.74
CA ALA A 29 -8.94 -1.11 17.56
C ALA A 29 -9.31 -0.90 16.08
N MET A 30 -8.61 0.00 15.39
CA MET A 30 -8.76 0.21 13.94
C MET A 30 -8.37 -1.07 13.16
N THR A 31 -7.24 -1.69 13.49
CA THR A 31 -6.78 -2.92 12.84
C THR A 31 -7.76 -4.08 13.04
N GLN A 32 -8.37 -4.19 14.22
CA GLN A 32 -9.39 -5.19 14.48
C GLN A 32 -10.63 -4.97 13.60
N GLN A 33 -11.07 -3.72 13.43
CA GLN A 33 -12.20 -3.40 12.56
C GLN A 33 -11.91 -3.71 11.09
N ILE A 34 -10.74 -3.31 10.59
CA ILE A 34 -10.37 -3.56 9.19
C ILE A 34 -10.11 -5.04 8.90
N SER A 35 -9.70 -5.83 9.89
CA SER A 35 -9.45 -7.27 9.72
C SER A 35 -10.68 -8.02 9.20
N ALA A 36 -11.88 -7.62 9.65
CA ALA A 36 -13.13 -8.19 9.16
C ALA A 36 -13.36 -7.83 7.69
N ILE A 37 -13.13 -6.57 7.31
CA ILE A 37 -13.28 -6.09 5.93
C ILE A 37 -12.29 -6.83 5.02
N MET A 38 -11.01 -6.87 5.42
CA MET A 38 -9.94 -7.55 4.71
C MET A 38 -10.33 -9.00 4.41
N LYS A 39 -10.79 -9.76 5.40
CA LYS A 39 -11.23 -11.14 5.21
C LYS A 39 -12.31 -11.28 4.13
N HIS A 40 -13.29 -10.38 4.10
CA HIS A 40 -14.40 -10.46 3.15
C HIS A 40 -14.02 -9.98 1.74
N THR A 41 -13.10 -9.02 1.61
CA THR A 41 -12.77 -8.41 0.31
C THR A 41 -11.58 -9.06 -0.41
N SER A 42 -10.80 -9.90 0.27
CA SER A 42 -9.53 -10.46 -0.25
C SER A 42 -9.56 -11.99 -0.45
N GLY A 43 -10.74 -12.58 -0.58
CA GLY A 43 -10.87 -14.04 -0.74
C GLY A 43 -10.50 -14.82 0.54
N GLY A 44 -10.62 -14.19 1.71
CA GLY A 44 -10.39 -14.82 3.00
C GLY A 44 -9.04 -14.54 3.65
N ASN A 45 -8.21 -13.60 3.17
CA ASN A 45 -6.95 -13.27 3.84
C ASN A 45 -7.22 -12.78 5.28
N VAL A 46 -6.43 -13.27 6.22
CA VAL A 46 -6.50 -12.87 7.62
C VAL A 46 -5.42 -11.82 7.88
N CYS A 47 -5.77 -10.75 8.58
CA CYS A 47 -4.81 -9.72 8.96
C CYS A 47 -3.68 -10.34 9.80
N ASN A 48 -2.46 -10.24 9.31
CA ASN A 48 -1.24 -10.72 9.98
C ASN A 48 -0.67 -9.69 10.98
N MET A 49 -1.37 -8.58 11.20
CA MET A 49 -0.97 -7.47 12.07
C MET A 49 0.34 -6.78 11.66
N ASP A 50 0.75 -6.90 10.40
CA ASP A 50 1.86 -6.14 9.85
C ASP A 50 1.41 -4.70 9.60
N LEU A 51 1.80 -3.80 10.51
CA LEU A 51 1.33 -2.42 10.56
C LEU A 51 2.51 -1.46 10.37
N LEU A 52 2.43 -0.66 9.31
CA LEU A 52 3.36 0.43 9.03
C LEU A 52 2.56 1.73 8.90
N ALA A 53 3.11 2.82 9.45
CA ALA A 53 2.68 4.16 9.13
C ALA A 53 3.87 5.03 8.73
N TRP A 54 3.60 5.92 7.78
CA TRP A 54 4.54 6.91 7.27
C TRP A 54 3.90 8.29 7.25
N TYR A 55 4.75 9.31 7.28
CA TYR A 55 4.38 10.72 7.14
C TYR A 55 5.27 11.32 6.06
N VAL A 56 4.68 11.77 4.96
CA VAL A 56 5.42 12.39 3.85
C VAL A 56 5.37 13.90 4.02
N ASP A 57 6.52 14.50 4.34
CA ASP A 57 6.69 15.94 4.44
C ASP A 57 7.39 16.51 3.19
N PRO A 58 6.65 17.06 2.22
CA PRO A 58 7.26 17.64 1.02
C PRO A 58 8.13 18.87 1.34
N SER A 59 7.89 19.57 2.45
CA SER A 59 8.75 20.70 2.87
C SER A 59 10.16 20.25 3.27
N ARG A 60 10.32 18.96 3.57
CA ARG A 60 11.60 18.30 3.87
C ARG A 60 12.13 17.48 2.69
N GLY A 61 11.51 17.62 1.51
CA GLY A 61 11.88 16.87 0.30
C GLY A 61 11.57 15.37 0.38
N GLN A 62 10.68 14.94 1.29
CA GLN A 62 10.28 13.54 1.39
C GLN A 62 9.33 13.19 0.25
N VAL A 63 9.44 11.96 -0.22
CA VAL A 63 8.60 11.38 -1.28
C VAL A 63 8.04 10.05 -0.81
N GLY A 64 7.00 9.56 -1.50
CA GLY A 64 6.47 8.22 -1.29
C GLY A 64 7.41 7.11 -1.75
N PHE A 65 6.89 5.91 -1.80
CA PHE A 65 7.62 4.74 -2.27
C PHE A 65 7.81 4.77 -3.80
N SER A 66 8.95 4.27 -4.29
CA SER A 66 9.12 3.96 -5.71
C SER A 66 8.07 2.92 -6.12
N PRO A 67 7.67 2.83 -7.40
CA PRO A 67 6.73 1.79 -7.80
C PRO A 67 7.33 0.39 -7.58
N HIS A 68 6.49 -0.51 -7.07
CA HIS A 68 6.84 -1.87 -6.68
C HIS A 68 5.54 -2.70 -6.63
N ARG A 69 5.70 -4.01 -6.46
CA ARG A 69 4.61 -4.92 -6.06
C ARG A 69 4.83 -5.32 -4.60
N ASP A 70 3.76 -5.37 -3.83
CA ASP A 70 3.86 -5.71 -2.41
C ASP A 70 4.19 -7.20 -2.24
N ARG A 71 5.04 -7.51 -1.24
CA ARG A 71 5.24 -8.86 -0.70
C ARG A 71 5.50 -9.94 -1.76
N GLN A 72 6.48 -9.70 -2.61
CA GLN A 72 6.90 -10.69 -3.61
C GLN A 72 7.93 -11.66 -3.01
N PRO A 73 7.58 -12.94 -2.81
CA PRO A 73 8.59 -13.97 -2.54
C PRO A 73 9.30 -14.36 -3.84
N ASP A 74 10.46 -15.03 -3.72
CA ASP A 74 11.22 -15.59 -4.86
C ASP A 74 10.35 -16.44 -5.80
N ASP A 75 9.36 -17.16 -5.25
CA ASP A 75 8.33 -17.89 -6.00
C ASP A 75 7.00 -17.12 -5.97
N SER A 76 6.94 -15.98 -6.67
CA SER A 76 5.76 -15.13 -6.75
C SER A 76 4.50 -15.88 -7.22
N PRO A 77 4.54 -16.80 -8.21
CA PRO A 77 3.38 -17.60 -8.60
C PRO A 77 2.76 -18.41 -7.45
N ALA A 78 3.57 -18.88 -6.48
CA ALA A 78 3.07 -19.61 -5.31
C ALA A 78 2.33 -18.73 -4.29
N SER A 79 2.29 -17.41 -4.46
CA SER A 79 1.52 -16.48 -3.63
C SER A 79 0.06 -16.32 -4.08
N PHE A 80 -0.38 -17.09 -5.07
CA PHE A 80 -1.76 -17.11 -5.57
C PHE A 80 -2.45 -18.44 -5.27
N ARG A 81 -3.76 -18.37 -5.04
CA ARG A 81 -4.62 -19.57 -4.93
C ARG A 81 -4.84 -20.21 -6.30
N GLU A 82 -5.38 -21.42 -6.31
CA GLU A 82 -5.75 -22.14 -7.55
C GLU A 82 -6.73 -21.36 -8.45
N ASP A 83 -7.57 -20.50 -7.88
CA ASP A 83 -8.50 -19.64 -8.62
C ASP A 83 -7.86 -18.33 -9.15
N GLY A 84 -6.56 -18.15 -8.91
CA GLY A 84 -5.79 -16.98 -9.31
C GLY A 84 -5.98 -15.75 -8.41
N SER A 85 -6.68 -15.87 -7.28
CA SER A 85 -6.76 -14.81 -6.28
C SER A 85 -5.50 -14.74 -5.40
N PRO A 86 -5.06 -13.55 -4.98
CA PRO A 86 -3.83 -13.38 -4.22
C PRO A 86 -3.99 -13.78 -2.75
N MET A 87 -2.98 -14.45 -2.19
CA MET A 87 -2.92 -14.87 -0.78
C MET A 87 -2.44 -13.75 0.15
N TYR A 88 -1.99 -12.63 -0.41
CA TYR A 88 -1.64 -11.42 0.31
C TYR A 88 -2.45 -10.23 -0.20
N ALA A 89 -2.80 -9.32 0.71
CA ALA A 89 -3.44 -8.06 0.38
C ALA A 89 -3.02 -7.02 1.40
N THR A 90 -2.81 -5.79 0.94
CA THR A 90 -2.51 -4.64 1.76
C THR A 90 -3.76 -3.77 1.90
N CYS A 91 -4.02 -3.30 3.12
CA CYS A 91 -5.00 -2.26 3.37
C CYS A 91 -4.28 -0.95 3.62
N TRP A 92 -4.49 0.04 2.75
CA TRP A 92 -4.01 1.40 2.97
C TRP A 92 -5.13 2.30 3.46
N ILE A 93 -4.86 3.04 4.54
CA ILE A 93 -5.81 3.93 5.21
C ILE A 93 -5.18 5.34 5.27
N PRO A 94 -5.66 6.31 4.49
CA PRO A 94 -5.19 7.69 4.60
C PRO A 94 -5.68 8.33 5.90
N PHE A 95 -4.78 8.95 6.65
CA PHE A 95 -5.13 9.69 7.89
C PHE A 95 -5.41 11.19 7.64
N THR A 96 -5.15 11.64 6.41
CA THR A 96 -5.49 12.95 5.83
C THR A 96 -6.02 12.72 4.43
N ASP A 97 -6.85 13.62 3.89
CA ASP A 97 -7.34 13.50 2.52
C ASP A 97 -6.14 13.37 1.56
N ALA A 98 -6.18 12.32 0.76
CA ALA A 98 -5.15 11.98 -0.19
C ALA A 98 -5.65 12.23 -1.61
N SER A 99 -4.83 12.92 -2.38
CA SER A 99 -5.09 13.39 -3.72
C SER A 99 -3.82 13.22 -4.57
N PRO A 100 -3.92 13.37 -5.90
CA PRO A 100 -2.75 13.34 -6.77
C PRO A 100 -1.66 14.34 -6.36
N ASP A 101 -2.05 15.44 -5.71
CA ASP A 101 -1.15 16.54 -5.31
C ASP A 101 -0.44 16.29 -3.97
N ASN A 102 -0.90 15.34 -3.15
CA ASN A 102 -0.36 15.10 -1.81
C ASN A 102 -0.21 13.60 -1.46
N SER A 103 0.12 12.78 -2.46
CA SER A 103 0.52 11.37 -2.32
C SER A 103 -0.62 10.35 -2.13
N CYS A 104 -1.72 10.47 -2.89
CA CYS A 104 -2.60 9.31 -3.06
C CYS A 104 -1.87 8.13 -3.72
N LEU A 105 -2.43 6.92 -3.60
CA LEU A 105 -1.88 5.76 -4.31
C LEU A 105 -1.99 5.93 -5.81
N TYR A 106 -0.97 5.47 -6.53
CA TYR A 106 -0.99 5.26 -7.97
C TYR A 106 -0.81 3.76 -8.22
N VAL A 107 -1.73 3.16 -8.96
CA VAL A 107 -1.76 1.71 -9.18
C VAL A 107 -1.86 1.38 -10.66
N LEU A 108 -1.35 0.20 -11.03
CA LEU A 108 -1.63 -0.43 -12.32
C LEU A 108 -2.64 -1.56 -12.10
N PRO A 109 -3.83 -1.52 -12.71
CA PRO A 109 -4.77 -2.62 -12.63
C PRO A 109 -4.18 -3.90 -13.23
N ARG A 110 -4.44 -5.05 -12.59
CA ARG A 110 -3.95 -6.38 -12.99
C ARG A 110 -3.90 -6.65 -14.51
N PRO A 111 -4.94 -6.36 -15.33
CA PRO A 111 -4.88 -6.65 -16.77
C PRO A 111 -3.81 -5.89 -17.54
N PHE A 112 -3.26 -4.82 -16.96
CA PHE A 112 -2.21 -3.97 -17.53
C PHE A 112 -0.86 -4.16 -16.83
N ASP A 113 -0.76 -5.13 -15.91
CA ASP A 113 0.47 -5.48 -15.23
C ASP A 113 0.93 -6.88 -15.67
N PRO A 114 1.88 -6.98 -16.63
CA PRO A 114 2.40 -8.27 -17.09
C PRO A 114 3.20 -9.03 -16.01
N GLY A 115 3.69 -8.35 -14.97
CA GLY A 115 4.45 -8.95 -13.87
C GLY A 115 3.59 -9.41 -12.70
N TYR A 116 2.27 -9.19 -12.73
CA TYR A 116 1.38 -9.43 -11.58
C TYR A 116 1.51 -10.84 -10.99
N TYR A 117 1.57 -11.87 -11.84
CA TYR A 117 1.67 -13.27 -11.41
C TYR A 117 3.10 -13.79 -11.31
N VAL A 118 4.00 -13.23 -12.11
CA VAL A 118 5.37 -13.76 -12.29
C VAL A 118 6.31 -13.19 -11.24
N GLY A 119 6.02 -11.99 -10.75
CA GLY A 119 6.92 -11.25 -9.88
C GLY A 119 7.97 -10.45 -10.64
N ASP A 120 8.72 -9.67 -9.88
CA ASP A 120 9.95 -9.04 -10.33
C ASP A 120 11.14 -10.01 -10.17
N ASP A 121 12.13 -9.88 -11.04
CA ASP A 121 13.39 -10.61 -10.88
C ASP A 121 14.34 -9.75 -10.05
N ASP A 122 14.45 -10.07 -8.75
CA ASP A 122 15.34 -9.36 -7.82
C ASP A 122 16.83 -9.45 -8.19
N ASN A 123 17.22 -10.36 -9.10
CA ASN A 123 18.58 -10.47 -9.64
C ASN A 123 18.76 -9.70 -10.96
N SER A 124 17.68 -9.13 -11.50
CA SER A 124 17.70 -8.32 -12.70
C SER A 124 17.95 -6.85 -12.35
N GLU A 125 18.81 -6.19 -13.11
CA GLU A 125 18.92 -4.72 -13.07
C GLU A 125 17.71 -4.02 -13.71
N VAL A 126 16.78 -4.79 -14.29
CA VAL A 126 15.58 -4.26 -14.94
C VAL A 126 14.51 -4.01 -13.89
N ASP A 127 14.29 -2.72 -13.61
CA ASP A 127 13.21 -2.22 -12.77
C ASP A 127 11.81 -2.70 -13.28
N PRO A 128 10.83 -2.96 -12.39
CA PRO A 128 9.46 -3.31 -12.76
C PRO A 128 8.76 -2.32 -13.71
N LEU A 129 9.11 -1.04 -13.64
CA LEU A 129 8.50 0.02 -14.45
C LEU A 129 8.68 -0.21 -15.95
N PRO A 130 9.89 -0.42 -16.50
CA PRO A 130 10.08 -0.75 -17.91
C PRO A 130 9.21 -1.89 -18.43
N LEU A 131 8.96 -2.91 -17.59
CA LEU A 131 8.11 -4.04 -17.95
C LEU A 131 6.63 -3.62 -18.04
N ALA A 132 6.15 -2.83 -17.09
CA ALA A 132 4.75 -2.44 -17.00
C ALA A 132 4.38 -1.18 -17.82
N LEU A 133 5.38 -0.33 -18.12
CA LEU A 133 5.26 0.97 -18.80
C LEU A 133 6.17 1.03 -20.04
N ASP A 134 6.10 0.01 -20.87
CA ASP A 134 6.97 -0.23 -22.04
C ASP A 134 6.88 0.83 -23.15
N CYS A 135 5.76 1.55 -23.22
CA CYS A 135 5.49 2.55 -24.23
C CYS A 135 4.67 3.73 -23.68
N LYS A 136 4.59 4.81 -24.46
CA LYS A 136 3.85 6.03 -24.07
C LYS A 136 2.37 5.76 -23.74
N GLN A 137 1.76 4.80 -24.42
CA GLN A 137 0.37 4.41 -24.24
C GLN A 137 0.16 3.70 -22.89
N ALA A 138 1.16 2.94 -22.41
CA ALA A 138 1.06 2.22 -21.15
C ALA A 138 0.89 3.14 -19.93
N TYR A 139 1.41 4.38 -19.98
CA TYR A 139 1.17 5.39 -18.95
C TYR A 139 -0.32 5.72 -18.75
N GLN A 140 -1.16 5.53 -19.77
CA GLN A 140 -2.61 5.72 -19.65
C GLN A 140 -3.30 4.63 -18.82
N ASN A 141 -2.60 3.56 -18.44
CA ASN A 141 -3.12 2.49 -17.59
C ASN A 141 -2.96 2.78 -16.10
N ILE A 142 -2.13 3.76 -15.73
CA ILE A 142 -1.95 4.18 -14.33
C ILE A 142 -3.25 4.79 -13.81
N ARG A 143 -3.64 4.43 -12.60
CA ARG A 143 -4.83 4.97 -11.90
C ARG A 143 -4.38 5.63 -10.61
N ALA A 144 -4.64 6.93 -10.48
CA ALA A 144 -4.62 7.57 -9.18
C ALA A 144 -5.85 7.13 -8.39
N ILE A 145 -5.67 6.87 -7.09
CA ILE A 145 -6.74 6.49 -6.16
C ILE A 145 -6.84 7.54 -5.06
N PRO A 146 -7.44 8.72 -5.33
CA PRO A 146 -7.74 9.69 -4.30
C PRO A 146 -8.66 9.08 -3.24
N ALA A 147 -8.47 9.46 -1.99
CA ALA A 147 -9.13 8.83 -0.86
C ALA A 147 -9.26 9.81 0.30
N GLU A 148 -10.47 9.95 0.85
CA GLU A 148 -10.74 10.81 2.01
C GLU A 148 -10.15 10.21 3.28
N ALA A 149 -9.79 11.05 4.24
CA ALA A 149 -9.26 10.61 5.53
C ALA A 149 -10.20 9.60 6.22
N GLY A 150 -9.66 8.44 6.60
CA GLY A 150 -10.41 7.36 7.26
C GLY A 150 -11.13 6.40 6.31
N SER A 151 -11.07 6.62 5.00
CA SER A 151 -11.43 5.60 4.01
C SER A 151 -10.36 4.48 3.96
N ALA A 152 -10.58 3.44 3.16
CA ALA A 152 -9.63 2.34 3.01
C ALA A 152 -9.55 1.89 1.54
N VAL A 153 -8.33 1.60 1.09
CA VAL A 153 -8.05 0.99 -0.22
C VAL A 153 -7.41 -0.37 0.02
N MET A 154 -8.05 -1.43 -0.49
CA MET A 154 -7.49 -2.78 -0.50
C MET A 154 -6.84 -3.03 -1.85
N PHE A 155 -5.58 -3.46 -1.85
CA PHE A 155 -4.85 -3.83 -3.06
C PHE A 155 -3.93 -5.04 -2.79
N THR A 156 -3.34 -5.59 -3.86
CA THR A 156 -2.64 -6.87 -3.88
C THR A 156 -1.45 -6.75 -4.82
#